data_AF-A0A7S1MWB8-F1
#
_entry.id   AF-A0A7S1MWB8-F1
#
_cell.length_a   1.000
_cell.length_b   1.000
_cell.length_c   1.000
_cell.angle_alpha   90.00
_cell.angle_beta   90.00
_cell.angle_gamma   90.00
#
_symmetry.space_group_name_H-M   'P 1'
#
loop_
_entity.id
_entity.type
_entity.pdbx_description
1 polymer ?
#
loop_
_entity_poly.entity_id
_entity_poly.type
_entity_poly.pdbx_seq_one_letter_code
_entity_poly.pdbx_strand_id
1 'polypeptide(L)'
;QAQAIQGAAAEVLRLAGKSQKAALDELCGCIGLLDAAVDGCVGHQYAEGPGNPPFLVVYKGLLPRLLGGGFTDGIRGDALIAALKGWSVGSVSSEVRRYLEEFCERHADDEYFRPGPHLGGAAENALFEWVDASITLCTM
;
A
#
# COMPACT_ATOMS: atom_id res chain seq x y z
N GLN A 1 16.90 22.52 16.62
CA GLN A 1 15.62 21.79 16.47
C GLN A 1 15.44 21.26 15.03
N ALA A 2 15.73 22.03 13.99
CA ALA A 2 15.66 21.56 12.59
C ALA A 2 16.48 20.28 12.27
N GLN A 3 17.70 20.14 12.81
CA GLN A 3 18.54 18.94 12.59
C GLN A 3 17.96 17.65 13.22
N ALA A 4 17.26 17.74 14.35
CA ALA A 4 16.66 16.58 15.00
C ALA A 4 15.42 16.09 14.24
N ILE A 5 14.63 17.03 13.70
CA ILE A 5 13.46 16.74 12.85
C ILE A 5 13.92 16.09 11.54
N GLN A 6 14.97 16.61 10.91
CA GLN A 6 15.56 16.03 9.71
C GLN A 6 16.10 14.60 9.96
N GLY A 7 16.75 14.37 11.10
CA GLY A 7 17.24 13.05 11.49
C GLY A 7 16.10 12.04 11.72
N ALA A 8 15.01 12.46 12.36
CA ALA A 8 13.84 11.62 12.58
C ALA A 8 13.13 11.26 11.27
N ALA A 9 12.94 12.24 10.37
CA ALA A 9 12.34 12.01 9.05
C ALA A 9 13.17 11.04 8.20
N ALA A 10 14.50 11.22 8.19
CA ALA A 10 15.40 10.31 7.48
C ALA A 10 15.33 8.87 8.02
N GLU A 11 15.19 8.71 9.34
CA GLU A 11 15.04 7.39 9.96
C GLU A 11 13.69 6.74 9.62
N VAL A 12 12.59 7.51 9.60
CA VAL A 12 11.27 7.03 9.16
C VAL A 12 11.33 6.54 7.71
N LEU A 13 11.91 7.32 6.79
CA LEU A 13 12.09 6.92 5.40
C LEU A 13 12.96 5.65 5.28
N ARG A 14 14.01 5.53 6.10
CA ARG A 14 14.88 4.35 6.12
C ARG A 14 14.14 3.11 6.62
N LEU A 15 13.25 3.25 7.60
CA LEU A 15 12.42 2.16 8.13
C LEU A 15 11.33 1.77 7.14
N ALA A 16 10.64 2.73 6.54
CA ALA A 16 9.64 2.49 5.49
C ALA A 16 10.25 1.72 4.30
N GLY A 17 11.43 2.13 3.81
CA GLY A 17 12.12 1.39 2.74
C GLY A 17 12.50 -0.05 3.12
N LYS A 18 12.87 -0.30 4.39
CA LYS A 18 13.10 -1.67 4.88
C LYS A 18 11.81 -2.47 4.96
N SER A 19 10.73 -1.85 5.43
CA SER A 19 9.42 -2.51 5.56
C SER A 19 8.84 -2.88 4.20
N GLN A 20 8.87 -1.94 3.25
CA GLN A 20 8.43 -2.18 1.87
C GLN A 20 9.16 -3.38 1.24
N LYS A 21 10.48 -3.48 1.44
CA LYS A 21 11.26 -4.61 0.93
C LYS A 21 10.86 -5.93 1.60
N ALA A 22 10.76 -5.96 2.93
CA ALA A 22 10.39 -7.16 3.67
C ALA A 22 8.98 -7.65 3.29
N ALA A 23 8.04 -6.72 3.14
CA ALA A 23 6.69 -6.99 2.65
C ALA A 23 6.69 -7.60 1.24
N LEU A 24 7.54 -7.09 0.33
CA LEU A 24 7.66 -7.63 -1.02
C LEU A 24 8.27 -9.04 -1.04
N ASP A 25 9.26 -9.30 -0.20
CA ASP A 25 9.86 -10.63 -0.05
C ASP A 25 8.83 -11.64 0.48
N GLU A 26 8.01 -11.24 1.46
CA GLU A 26 6.89 -12.06 1.97
C GLU A 26 5.84 -12.33 0.89
N LEU A 27 5.42 -11.31 0.13
CA LEU A 27 4.49 -11.44 -0.99
C LEU A 27 4.99 -12.44 -2.05
N CYS A 28 6.30 -12.45 -2.34
CA CYS A 28 6.90 -13.43 -3.24
C CYS A 28 6.81 -14.87 -2.69
N GLY A 29 6.77 -15.05 -1.36
CA GLY A 29 6.61 -16.34 -0.70
C GLY A 29 5.15 -16.83 -0.63
N CYS A 30 4.17 -15.95 -0.81
CA CYS A 30 2.75 -16.26 -0.61
C CYS A 30 1.83 -15.91 -1.80
N ILE A 31 2.36 -15.90 -3.02
CA ILE A 31 1.65 -15.51 -4.26
C ILE A 31 0.27 -16.18 -4.40
N GLY A 32 0.16 -17.49 -4.12
CA GLY A 32 -1.13 -18.20 -4.23
C GLY A 32 -2.21 -17.74 -3.24
N LEU A 33 -1.82 -17.18 -2.09
CA LEU A 33 -2.76 -16.59 -1.12
C LEU A 33 -3.23 -15.21 -1.58
N LEU A 34 -2.38 -14.46 -2.30
CA LEU A 34 -2.73 -13.17 -2.87
C LEU A 34 -3.81 -13.31 -3.95
N ASP A 35 -3.74 -14.34 -4.79
CA ASP A 35 -4.74 -14.60 -5.83
C ASP A 35 -6.14 -14.81 -5.23
N ALA A 36 -6.24 -15.57 -4.13
CA ALA A 36 -7.50 -15.81 -3.44
C ALA A 36 -8.08 -14.52 -2.82
N ALA A 37 -7.24 -13.66 -2.26
CA ALA A 37 -7.66 -12.37 -1.72
C ALA A 37 -8.17 -11.43 -2.84
N VAL A 38 -7.49 -11.41 -4.00
CA VAL A 38 -7.93 -10.66 -5.18
C VAL A 38 -9.29 -11.15 -5.69
N ASP A 39 -9.52 -12.46 -5.75
CA ASP A 39 -10.82 -13.01 -6.14
C ASP A 39 -11.96 -12.54 -5.24
N GLY A 40 -11.70 -12.39 -3.94
CA GLY A 40 -12.64 -11.78 -2.99
C GLY A 40 -12.95 -10.30 -3.23
N CYS A 41 -12.20 -9.61 -4.09
CA CYS A 41 -12.39 -8.20 -4.44
C CYS A 41 -12.89 -7.97 -5.86
N VAL A 42 -12.70 -8.93 -6.76
CA VAL A 42 -13.16 -8.80 -8.15
C VAL A 42 -14.70 -8.78 -8.17
N GLY A 43 -15.27 -7.75 -8.80
CA GLY A 43 -16.72 -7.53 -8.84
C GLY A 43 -17.28 -6.66 -7.70
N HIS A 44 -16.51 -6.40 -6.64
CA HIS A 44 -16.90 -5.43 -5.62
C HIS A 44 -16.63 -3.99 -6.09
N GLN A 45 -17.62 -3.11 -5.91
CA GLN A 45 -17.44 -1.68 -6.12
C GLN A 45 -16.69 -1.08 -4.94
N TYR A 46 -15.67 -0.28 -5.24
CA TYR A 46 -14.99 0.54 -4.25
C TYR A 46 -15.59 1.95 -4.27
N ALA A 47 -16.14 2.38 -3.14
CA ALA A 47 -16.53 3.75 -2.91
C ALA A 47 -15.50 4.39 -1.98
N GLU A 48 -14.94 5.53 -2.36
CA GLU A 48 -13.90 6.19 -1.58
C GLU A 48 -14.46 6.73 -0.24
N GLY A 49 -13.86 6.30 0.88
CA GLY A 49 -14.28 6.68 2.22
C GLY A 49 -14.14 5.56 3.26
N PRO A 50 -14.37 5.89 4.55
CA PRO A 50 -14.25 4.93 5.64
C PRO A 50 -15.32 3.83 5.57
N GLY A 51 -15.02 2.68 6.18
CA GLY A 51 -15.97 1.56 6.31
C GLY A 51 -15.87 0.48 5.23
N ASN A 52 -14.99 0.63 4.25
CA ASN A 52 -14.65 -0.45 3.31
C ASN A 52 -13.67 -1.43 3.97
N PRO A 53 -13.70 -2.73 3.60
CA PRO A 53 -12.69 -3.69 4.05
C PRO A 53 -11.27 -3.26 3.65
N PRO A 54 -10.27 -3.40 4.54
CA PRO A 54 -8.92 -2.89 4.29
C PRO A 54 -8.30 -3.40 2.97
N PHE A 55 -8.45 -4.69 2.67
CA PHE A 55 -7.91 -5.24 1.43
C PHE A 55 -8.57 -4.65 0.18
N LEU A 56 -9.88 -4.33 0.22
CA LEU A 56 -10.57 -3.66 -0.87
C LEU A 56 -10.04 -2.23 -1.09
N VAL A 57 -9.80 -1.49 0.01
CA VAL A 57 -9.23 -0.14 -0.06
C VAL A 57 -7.82 -0.18 -0.63
N VAL A 58 -6.99 -1.12 -0.17
CA VAL A 58 -5.61 -1.32 -0.66
C VAL A 58 -5.64 -1.67 -2.15
N TYR A 59 -6.40 -2.69 -2.54
CA TYR A 59 -6.36 -3.26 -3.87
C TYR A 59 -7.06 -2.38 -4.93
N LYS A 60 -8.23 -1.81 -4.62
CA LYS A 60 -9.02 -0.99 -5.57
C LYS A 60 -8.82 0.52 -5.39
N GLY A 61 -8.40 0.96 -4.21
CA GLY A 61 -8.19 2.38 -3.92
C GLY A 61 -6.76 2.81 -4.16
N LEU A 62 -5.80 2.17 -3.49
CA LEU A 62 -4.41 2.65 -3.39
C LEU A 62 -3.51 2.09 -4.51
N LEU A 63 -3.57 0.79 -4.80
CA LEU A 63 -2.73 0.18 -5.84
C LEU A 63 -2.91 0.81 -7.24
N PRO A 64 -4.12 1.13 -7.74
CA PRO A 64 -4.27 1.75 -9.06
C PRO A 64 -3.59 3.11 -9.14
N ARG A 65 -3.50 3.83 -8.01
CA ARG A 65 -2.89 5.16 -7.93
C ARG A 65 -1.38 5.06 -7.81
N LEU A 66 -0.89 4.16 -6.97
CA LEU A 66 0.54 3.92 -6.78
C LEU A 66 1.20 3.36 -8.05
N LEU A 67 0.56 2.38 -8.68
CA LEU A 67 1.09 1.68 -9.85
C LEU A 67 0.71 2.33 -11.19
N GLY A 68 -0.33 3.19 -11.21
CA GLY A 68 -0.76 3.92 -12.39
C GLY A 68 -1.03 3.00 -13.59
N GLY A 69 -0.38 3.28 -14.72
CA GLY A 69 -0.51 2.48 -15.95
C GLY A 69 -0.02 1.03 -15.84
N GLY A 70 0.68 0.66 -14.76
CA GLY A 70 1.07 -0.72 -14.46
C GLY A 70 -0.05 -1.54 -13.80
N PHE A 71 -1.17 -0.93 -13.42
CA PHE A 71 -2.30 -1.59 -12.79
C PHE A 71 -3.46 -1.78 -13.77
N THR A 72 -4.02 -2.99 -13.77
CA THR A 72 -5.29 -3.31 -14.41
C THR A 72 -6.18 -4.01 -13.40
N ASP A 73 -7.49 -3.82 -13.50
CA ASP A 73 -8.40 -4.51 -12.59
C ASP A 73 -8.28 -6.04 -12.75
N GLY A 74 -8.10 -6.73 -11.63
CA GLY A 74 -7.85 -8.17 -11.61
C GLY A 74 -6.38 -8.60 -11.78
N ILE A 75 -5.43 -7.65 -11.84
CA ILE A 75 -3.99 -7.97 -11.81
C ILE A 75 -3.64 -8.74 -10.52
N ARG A 76 -2.97 -9.88 -10.67
CA ARG A 76 -2.74 -10.82 -9.57
C ARG A 76 -1.46 -11.62 -9.80
N GLY A 77 -1.12 -12.47 -8.83
CA GLY A 77 -0.01 -13.39 -8.93
C GLY A 77 1.30 -12.72 -9.30
N ASP A 78 2.07 -13.38 -10.17
CA ASP A 78 3.37 -12.89 -10.66
C ASP A 78 3.28 -11.52 -11.35
N ALA A 79 2.16 -11.20 -12.01
CA ALA A 79 1.99 -9.91 -12.68
C ALA A 79 1.88 -8.77 -11.67
N LEU A 80 1.12 -8.96 -10.59
CA LEU A 80 1.06 -8.00 -9.50
C LEU A 80 2.43 -7.87 -8.81
N ILE A 81 3.09 -8.99 -8.51
CA ILE A 81 4.45 -8.98 -7.93
C ILE A 81 5.43 -8.22 -8.83
N ALA A 82 5.38 -8.40 -10.15
CA ALA A 82 6.23 -7.68 -11.09
C ALA A 82 5.95 -6.17 -11.08
N ALA A 83 4.68 -5.76 -11.00
CA ALA A 83 4.30 -4.35 -10.88
C ALA A 83 4.83 -3.73 -9.57
N LEU A 84 4.69 -4.43 -8.44
CA LEU A 84 5.20 -3.98 -7.14
C LEU A 84 6.74 -3.86 -7.14
N LYS A 85 7.45 -4.81 -7.77
CA LYS A 85 8.92 -4.78 -7.94
C LYS A 85 9.41 -3.63 -8.82
N GLY A 86 8.63 -3.27 -9.83
CA GLY A 86 8.96 -2.19 -10.77
C GLY A 86 8.62 -0.79 -10.26
N TRP A 87 7.89 -0.68 -9.15
CA TRP A 87 7.46 0.59 -8.59
C TRP A 87 8.61 1.36 -7.95
N SER A 88 8.56 2.69 -8.05
CA SER A 88 9.46 3.58 -7.30
C SER A 88 8.76 4.87 -6.92
N VAL A 89 9.23 5.51 -5.85
CA VAL A 89 8.72 6.82 -5.41
C VAL A 89 8.81 7.88 -6.54
N GLY A 90 9.80 7.77 -7.42
CA GLY A 90 10.01 8.67 -8.55
C GLY A 90 8.97 8.54 -9.67
N SER A 91 8.23 7.42 -9.74
CA SER A 91 7.16 7.24 -10.75
C SER A 91 5.82 7.83 -10.32
N VAL A 92 5.72 8.35 -9.09
CA VAL A 92 4.46 8.89 -8.54
C VAL A 92 4.33 10.38 -8.84
N SER A 93 3.22 10.77 -9.48
CA SER A 93 2.94 12.18 -9.81
C SER A 93 2.61 13.02 -8.56
N SER A 94 2.70 14.34 -8.67
CA SER A 94 2.31 15.26 -7.60
C SER A 94 0.82 15.19 -7.25
N GLU A 95 -0.04 14.89 -8.23
CA GLU A 95 -1.47 14.67 -8.02
C GLU A 95 -1.72 13.43 -7.15
N VAL A 96 -1.02 12.33 -7.43
CA VAL A 96 -1.13 11.11 -6.61
C VAL A 96 -0.58 11.36 -5.20
N ARG A 97 0.53 12.10 -5.04
CA ARG A 97 1.04 12.44 -3.70
C ARG A 97 0.02 13.21 -2.87
N ARG A 98 -0.58 14.26 -3.45
CA ARG A 98 -1.65 15.02 -2.78
C ARG A 98 -2.82 14.12 -2.40
N TYR A 99 -3.22 13.22 -3.29
CA TYR A 99 -4.26 12.25 -2.99
C TYR A 99 -3.90 11.36 -1.79
N LEU A 100 -2.66 10.88 -1.71
CA LEU A 100 -2.21 10.03 -0.61
C LEU A 100 -2.17 10.79 0.73
N GLU A 101 -1.80 12.07 0.72
CA GLU A 101 -1.87 12.95 1.89
C GLU A 101 -3.33 13.10 2.37
N GLU A 102 -4.25 13.45 1.47
CA GLU A 102 -5.69 13.56 1.76
C GLU A 102 -6.32 12.22 2.18
N PHE A 103 -5.81 11.10 1.65
CA PHE A 103 -6.22 9.76 2.05
C PHE A 103 -5.83 9.49 3.51
N CYS A 104 -4.59 9.80 3.91
CA CYS A 104 -4.13 9.62 5.28
C CYS A 104 -4.97 10.44 6.27
N GLU A 105 -5.30 11.69 5.91
CA GLU A 105 -6.14 12.55 6.74
C GLU A 105 -7.56 11.99 6.91
N ARG A 106 -8.18 11.50 5.84
CA ARG A 106 -9.54 10.94 5.89
C ARG A 106 -9.64 9.62 6.64
N HIS A 107 -8.58 8.81 6.62
CA HIS A 107 -8.52 7.50 7.28
C HIS A 107 -7.79 7.52 8.63
N ALA A 108 -7.44 8.71 9.16
CA ALA A 108 -6.69 8.84 10.41
C ALA A 108 -7.37 8.14 11.62
N ASP A 109 -8.70 8.14 11.65
CA ASP A 109 -9.50 7.52 12.71
C ASP A 109 -10.04 6.13 12.36
N ASP A 110 -9.74 5.61 11.16
CA ASP A 110 -10.25 4.34 10.67
C ASP A 110 -9.57 3.17 11.39
N GLU A 111 -10.37 2.35 12.08
CA GLU A 111 -9.88 1.23 12.89
C GLU A 111 -9.12 0.19 12.06
N TYR A 112 -9.42 0.10 10.77
CA TYR A 112 -8.75 -0.83 9.85
C TYR A 112 -7.33 -0.41 9.46
N PHE A 113 -6.98 0.87 9.64
CA PHE A 113 -5.65 1.43 9.32
C PHE A 113 -4.84 1.76 10.57
N ARG A 114 -5.34 1.43 11.77
CA ARG A 114 -4.55 1.55 13.00
C ARG A 114 -3.39 0.55 12.98
N PRO A 115 -2.23 0.91 13.55
CA PRO A 115 -1.09 0.00 13.68
C PRO A 115 -1.48 -1.28 14.43
N GLY A 116 -1.25 -2.44 13.82
CA GLY A 116 -1.52 -3.76 14.40
C GLY A 116 -1.59 -4.86 13.35
N PRO A 117 -1.71 -6.14 13.76
CA PRO A 117 -2.01 -7.20 12.80
C PRO A 117 -3.39 -6.94 12.21
N HIS A 118 -3.44 -6.49 10.95
CA HIS A 118 -4.68 -6.40 10.20
C HIS A 118 -5.27 -7.83 10.13
N LEU A 119 -6.59 -7.95 10.27
CA LEU A 119 -7.30 -9.23 10.42
C LEU A 119 -7.27 -10.12 9.16
N GLY A 120 -6.35 -9.84 8.22
CA GLY A 120 -6.14 -10.59 6.99
C GLY A 120 -5.12 -11.72 7.13
N GLY A 121 -5.05 -12.55 6.08
CA GLY A 121 -4.01 -13.57 5.90
C GLY A 121 -2.63 -12.95 5.62
N ALA A 122 -1.59 -13.79 5.58
CA ALA A 122 -0.20 -13.36 5.39
C ALA A 122 0.00 -12.45 4.16
N ALA A 123 -0.59 -12.81 3.01
CA ALA A 123 -0.50 -12.03 1.78
C ALA A 123 -1.19 -10.65 1.88
N GLU A 124 -2.33 -10.57 2.56
CA GLU A 124 -3.08 -9.32 2.72
C GLU A 124 -2.32 -8.36 3.63
N ASN A 125 -1.74 -8.88 4.72
CA ASN A 125 -0.91 -8.11 5.65
C ASN A 125 0.37 -7.63 4.97
N ALA A 126 1.03 -8.48 4.19
CA ALA A 126 2.21 -8.09 3.44
C ALA A 126 1.89 -7.04 2.37
N LEU A 127 0.74 -7.14 1.68
CA LEU A 127 0.32 -6.12 0.73
C LEU A 127 -0.01 -4.79 1.41
N PHE A 128 -0.67 -4.85 2.57
CA PHE A 128 -0.96 -3.66 3.37
C PHE A 128 0.33 -2.96 3.79
N GLU A 129 1.29 -3.70 4.36
CA GLU A 129 2.58 -3.17 4.80
C GLU A 129 3.36 -2.56 3.62
N TRP A 130 3.32 -3.21 2.45
CA TRP A 130 3.93 -2.65 1.25
C TRP A 130 3.30 -1.31 0.86
N VAL A 131 1.97 -1.20 0.91
CA VAL A 131 1.26 0.04 0.58
C VAL A 131 1.49 1.13 1.62
N ASP A 132 1.42 0.82 2.91
CA ASP A 132 1.67 1.78 4.00
C ASP A 132 3.07 2.37 3.94
N ALA A 133 4.08 1.51 3.73
CA ALA A 133 5.44 1.95 3.52
C ALA A 133 5.59 2.80 2.24
N SER A 134 4.89 2.45 1.16
CA SER A 134 4.89 3.23 -0.09
C SER A 134 4.29 4.62 0.09
N ILE A 135 3.20 4.73 0.87
CA ILE A 135 2.57 6.00 1.23
C ILE A 135 3.56 6.84 2.03
N THR A 136 4.15 6.27 3.08
CA THR A 136 5.15 6.96 3.92
C THR A 136 6.31 7.50 3.08
N LEU A 137 6.83 6.72 2.13
CA LEU A 137 7.90 7.15 1.22
C LEU A 137 7.46 8.25 0.23
N CYS A 138 6.16 8.38 -0.03
CA CYS A 138 5.60 9.41 -0.91
C CYS A 138 5.27 10.72 -0.18
N THR A 139 5.02 10.69 1.12
CA THR A 139 4.47 11.82 1.90
C THR A 139 5.43 12.42 2.94
N MET A 140 6.57 11.76 3.23
CA MET A 140 7.61 12.24 4.17
C MET A 140 8.88 12.71 3.44
#